data_AF-A0A0P0Y8X8-F1
#
_entry.id   AF-A0A0P0Y8X8-F1
#
_cell.length_a   1.000
_cell.length_b   1.000
_cell.length_c   1.000
_cell.angle_alpha   90.00
_cell.angle_beta   90.00
_cell.angle_gamma   90.00
#
_symmetry.space_group_name_H-M   'P 1'
#
loop_
_entity.id
_entity.type
_entity.pdbx_description
1 polymer ?
#
loop_
_entity_poly.entity_id
_entity_poly.type
_entity_poly.pdbx_seq_one_letter_code
_entity_poly.pdbx_strand_id
1 'polypeptide(L)'
;MAMQRRIAQGSEDNMSQGSSFRAPGRQLSRFLLGPSGLPLVKCPRCGNAVVECKSWRQGGRVFFKCEKNEQYVQDACTFFKWYDSYQRMVEGMELDFNEEVATPVAIAAAGEADRVDEGKMDKLTKWMQLLVLINIGQGILVLIGVFVFLMK
;
A
#
# COMPACT_ATOMS: atom_id res chain seq x y z
N MET A 1 4.84 -3.57 -82.53
CA MET A 1 5.69 -3.77 -81.34
C MET A 1 5.61 -2.52 -80.48
N ALA A 2 5.07 -2.62 -79.27
CA ALA A 2 5.32 -1.69 -78.16
C ALA A 2 4.62 -2.26 -76.90
N MET A 3 5.23 -3.30 -76.31
CA MET A 3 4.96 -3.68 -74.92
C MET A 3 5.83 -2.80 -74.05
N GLN A 4 5.23 -1.91 -73.26
CA GLN A 4 5.92 -1.32 -72.11
C GLN A 4 5.03 -1.45 -70.88
N ARG A 5 5.68 -1.93 -69.82
CA ARG A 5 5.19 -2.52 -68.60
C ARG A 5 5.81 -1.71 -67.46
N ARG A 6 5.13 -1.65 -66.32
CA ARG A 6 5.53 -0.97 -65.05
C ARG A 6 5.26 0.53 -65.15
N ILE A 7 4.64 1.15 -64.15
CA ILE A 7 5.16 1.30 -62.80
C ILE A 7 4.01 1.22 -61.78
N ALA A 8 4.11 0.27 -60.85
CA ALA A 8 3.42 0.30 -59.58
C ALA A 8 4.23 1.21 -58.64
N GLN A 9 3.67 2.34 -58.21
CA GLN A 9 4.23 3.13 -57.12
C GLN A 9 3.54 2.69 -55.83
N GLY A 10 4.29 1.98 -55.00
CA GLY A 10 3.93 1.62 -53.65
C GLY A 10 3.72 2.88 -52.82
N SER A 11 2.58 2.90 -52.13
CA SER A 11 2.25 3.88 -51.11
C SER A 11 2.89 3.40 -49.79
N GLU A 12 4.14 3.79 -49.56
CA GLU A 12 4.88 3.51 -48.32
C GLU A 12 5.15 4.82 -47.58
N ASP A 13 4.18 5.30 -46.79
CA ASP A 13 4.46 6.33 -45.80
C ASP A 13 4.06 5.81 -44.41
N ASN A 14 5.11 5.39 -43.71
CA ASN A 14 5.19 5.03 -42.30
C ASN A 14 4.36 5.96 -41.41
N MET A 15 3.24 5.47 -40.89
CA MET A 15 2.68 6.03 -39.66
C MET A 15 3.55 5.58 -38.50
N SER A 16 4.49 6.44 -38.11
CA SER A 16 5.27 6.35 -36.89
C SER A 16 4.34 6.20 -35.68
N GLN A 17 4.17 4.96 -35.21
CA GLN A 17 3.57 4.69 -33.91
C GLN A 17 4.56 5.16 -32.85
N GLY A 18 4.40 6.40 -32.40
CA GLY A 18 5.06 6.93 -31.22
C GLY A 18 4.68 6.10 -30.01
N SER A 19 5.50 5.10 -29.69
CA SER A 19 5.38 4.30 -28.47
C SER A 19 5.64 5.23 -27.28
N SER A 20 4.57 5.72 -26.66
CA SER A 20 4.69 6.45 -25.39
C SER A 20 5.14 5.44 -24.34
N PHE A 21 6.42 5.49 -23.98
CA PHE A 21 6.98 4.76 -22.85
C PHE A 21 6.20 5.18 -21.58
N ARG A 22 5.18 4.42 -21.18
CA ARG A 22 4.45 4.69 -19.94
C ARG A 22 5.30 4.19 -18.79
N ALA A 23 5.97 5.11 -18.11
CA ALA A 23 6.66 4.84 -16.86
C ALA A 23 5.72 4.03 -15.91
N PRO A 24 6.17 2.91 -15.32
CA PRO A 24 5.30 1.95 -14.62
C PRO A 24 4.58 2.48 -13.37
N GLY A 25 4.97 3.63 -12.82
CA GLY A 25 4.37 4.22 -11.60
C GLY A 25 3.18 5.18 -11.82
N ARG A 26 2.60 5.25 -13.01
CA ARG A 26 1.70 6.37 -13.41
C ARG A 26 0.20 6.23 -13.12
N GLN A 27 -0.28 5.11 -12.59
CA GLN A 27 -1.70 5.05 -12.20
C GLN A 27 -1.93 5.61 -10.79
N LEU A 28 -1.12 5.24 -9.79
CA LEU A 28 -1.40 5.71 -8.45
C LEU A 28 -1.09 7.19 -8.21
N SER A 29 -0.14 7.75 -8.96
CA SER A 29 0.12 9.19 -8.99
C SER A 29 -1.07 10.03 -9.48
N ARG A 30 -2.14 9.42 -9.99
CA ARG A 30 -3.42 10.11 -10.29
C ARG A 30 -4.40 10.12 -9.11
N PHE A 31 -4.19 9.32 -8.08
CA PHE A 31 -5.04 9.35 -6.90
C PHE A 31 -4.51 10.36 -5.89
N LEU A 32 -5.45 10.98 -5.18
CA LEU A 32 -5.13 11.84 -4.05
C LEU A 32 -4.58 10.98 -2.92
N LEU A 33 -3.53 11.44 -2.26
CA LEU A 33 -3.04 10.79 -1.05
C LEU A 33 -3.93 11.19 0.13
N GLY A 34 -4.34 10.21 0.91
CA GLY A 34 -5.03 10.42 2.18
C GLY A 34 -4.07 10.94 3.26
N PRO A 35 -4.60 11.41 4.40
CA PRO A 35 -3.80 11.80 5.57
C PRO A 35 -2.80 10.75 6.04
N SER A 36 -3.07 9.46 5.82
CA SER A 36 -2.14 8.37 6.16
C SER A 36 -1.03 8.15 5.14
N GLY A 37 -0.99 8.91 4.05
CA GLY A 37 -0.05 8.73 2.93
C GLY A 37 -0.44 7.64 1.94
N LEU A 38 -1.55 6.91 2.17
CA LEU A 38 -2.03 5.90 1.22
C LEU A 38 -2.86 6.56 0.11
N PRO A 39 -2.78 6.09 -1.14
CA PRO A 39 -3.59 6.61 -2.23
C PRO A 39 -5.06 6.25 -2.04
N LEU A 40 -5.93 7.23 -2.26
CA LEU A 40 -7.39 7.08 -2.24
C LEU A 40 -7.88 6.61 -3.61
N VAL A 41 -7.77 5.30 -3.85
CA VAL A 41 -8.25 4.67 -5.08
C VAL A 41 -9.77 4.77 -5.20
N LYS A 42 -10.29 4.61 -6.42
CA LYS A 42 -11.74 4.52 -6.62
C LYS A 42 -12.30 3.27 -5.94
N CYS A 43 -13.54 3.35 -5.49
CA CYS A 43 -14.22 2.24 -4.86
C CYS A 43 -14.33 1.06 -5.85
N PRO A 44 -13.80 -0.12 -5.52
CA PRO A 44 -13.82 -1.27 -6.44
C PRO A 44 -15.22 -1.83 -6.68
N ARG A 45 -16.22 -1.48 -5.85
CA ARG A 45 -17.61 -1.94 -6.03
C ARG A 45 -18.43 -1.05 -6.97
N CYS A 46 -18.22 0.27 -6.95
CA CYS A 46 -19.12 1.23 -7.61
C CYS A 46 -18.42 2.39 -8.32
N GLY A 47 -17.08 2.49 -8.25
CA GLY A 47 -16.30 3.55 -8.91
C GLY A 47 -16.32 4.92 -8.21
N ASN A 48 -17.15 5.11 -7.17
CA ASN A 48 -17.21 6.34 -6.37
C ASN A 48 -15.93 6.55 -5.53
N ALA A 49 -15.79 7.74 -4.95
CA ALA A 49 -14.63 8.07 -4.12
C ALA A 49 -14.54 7.19 -2.85
N VAL A 50 -13.32 6.84 -2.48
CA VAL A 50 -12.99 6.25 -1.17
C VAL A 50 -12.46 7.35 -0.28
N VAL A 51 -12.91 7.36 0.96
CA VAL A 51 -12.49 8.32 1.98
C VAL A 51 -11.76 7.62 3.12
N GLU A 52 -10.73 8.28 3.63
CA GLU A 52 -10.03 7.89 4.86
C GLU A 52 -10.76 8.46 6.08
N CYS A 53 -10.97 7.64 7.11
CA CYS A 53 -11.67 8.01 8.33
C CYS A 53 -10.97 7.42 9.56
N LYS A 54 -11.13 8.07 10.72
CA LYS A 54 -10.64 7.58 12.01
C LYS A 54 -11.81 7.09 12.87
N SER A 55 -11.68 5.88 13.42
CA SER A 55 -12.70 5.29 14.29
C SER A 55 -12.54 5.79 15.72
N TRP A 56 -13.51 6.55 16.21
CA TRP A 56 -13.56 6.99 17.60
C TRP A 56 -13.72 5.82 18.59
N ARG A 57 -14.48 4.79 18.21
CA ARG A 57 -14.75 3.61 19.06
C ARG A 57 -13.58 2.64 19.16
N GLN A 58 -12.65 2.70 18.21
CA GLN A 58 -11.50 1.79 18.13
C GLN A 58 -10.18 2.55 18.35
N GLY A 59 -10.18 3.54 19.25
CA GLY A 59 -8.96 4.25 19.66
C GLY A 59 -8.28 5.04 18.53
N GLY A 60 -9.05 5.56 17.58
CA GLY A 60 -8.52 6.34 16.45
C GLY A 60 -8.00 5.51 15.28
N ARG A 61 -8.22 4.18 15.28
CA ARG A 61 -7.82 3.31 14.15
C ARG A 61 -8.37 3.82 12.81
N VAL A 62 -7.50 3.87 11.81
CA VAL A 62 -7.81 4.36 10.47
C VAL A 62 -8.50 3.27 9.65
N PHE A 63 -9.54 3.65 8.93
CA PHE A 63 -10.23 2.80 7.97
C PHE A 63 -10.60 3.59 6.72
N PHE A 64 -10.84 2.86 5.64
CA PHE A 64 -11.22 3.38 4.34
C PHE A 64 -12.60 2.87 3.99
N LYS A 65 -13.49 3.75 3.53
CA LYS A 65 -14.83 3.37 3.06
C LYS A 65 -15.22 4.12 1.81
N CYS A 66 -16.17 3.58 1.07
CA CYS A 66 -16.79 4.33 -0.02
C CYS A 66 -17.57 5.52 0.57
N GLU A 67 -17.56 6.65 -0.13
CA GLU A 67 -18.36 7.82 0.26
C GLU A 67 -19.86 7.47 0.33
N LYS A 68 -20.34 6.66 -0.62
CA LYS A 68 -21.70 6.08 -0.63
C LYS A 68 -21.92 4.90 0.34
N ASN A 69 -21.00 4.67 1.28
CA ASN A 69 -21.20 3.68 2.35
C ASN A 69 -21.90 4.36 3.54
N GLU A 70 -23.22 4.37 3.47
CA GLU A 70 -24.12 4.84 4.51
C GLU A 70 -24.61 3.65 5.33
N GLN A 71 -24.44 3.72 6.65
CA GLN A 71 -24.96 2.67 7.53
C GLN A 71 -26.49 2.74 7.54
N TYR A 72 -27.14 1.58 7.62
CA TYR A 72 -28.59 1.44 7.71
C TYR A 72 -29.38 1.81 6.43
N VAL A 73 -28.71 2.07 5.32
CA VAL A 73 -29.34 2.23 3.99
C VAL A 73 -29.14 0.93 3.21
N GLN A 74 -30.23 0.32 2.73
CA GLN A 74 -30.19 -1.01 2.11
C GLN A 74 -29.38 -1.03 0.79
N ASP A 75 -29.48 0.03 -0.03
CA ASP A 75 -28.80 0.12 -1.32
C ASP A 75 -27.44 0.83 -1.26
N ALA A 76 -26.91 1.08 -0.07
CA ALA A 76 -25.62 1.73 0.10
C ALA A 76 -24.45 0.80 -0.29
N CYS A 77 -23.39 1.41 -0.80
CA CYS A 77 -22.18 0.66 -1.15
C CYS A 77 -21.51 0.14 0.12
N THR A 78 -21.35 -1.17 0.26
CA THR A 78 -20.81 -1.77 1.48
C THR A 78 -19.28 -1.73 1.59
N PHE A 79 -18.57 -0.97 0.75
CA PHE A 79 -17.10 -0.96 0.74
C PHE A 79 -16.54 -0.34 2.03
N PHE A 80 -15.75 -1.16 2.74
CA PHE A 80 -15.06 -0.82 3.97
C PHE A 80 -13.83 -1.73 4.13
N LYS A 81 -12.68 -1.16 4.50
CA LYS A 81 -11.47 -1.89 4.86
C LYS A 81 -10.72 -1.14 5.97
N TRP A 82 -10.15 -1.89 6.92
CA TRP A 82 -9.16 -1.33 7.85
C TRP A 82 -7.86 -1.00 7.12
N TYR A 83 -7.06 -0.10 7.70
CA TYR A 83 -5.79 0.37 7.16
C TYR A 83 -4.92 -0.76 6.57
N ASP A 84 -4.54 -1.78 7.35
CA ASP A 84 -3.65 -2.87 6.90
C ASP A 84 -4.24 -3.70 5.74
N SER A 85 -5.57 -3.78 5.67
CA SER A 85 -6.27 -4.52 4.61
C SER A 85 -6.44 -3.69 3.34
N TYR A 86 -6.52 -2.36 3.50
CA TYR A 86 -6.58 -1.42 2.39
C TYR A 86 -5.19 -1.23 1.78
N GLN A 87 -4.15 -1.09 2.61
CA GLN A 87 -2.77 -1.00 2.17
C GLN A 87 -2.39 -2.20 1.27
N ARG A 88 -2.60 -3.44 1.75
CA ARG A 88 -2.34 -4.65 0.95
C ARG A 88 -3.11 -4.69 -0.37
N MET A 89 -4.32 -4.13 -0.40
CA MET A 89 -5.12 -4.04 -1.63
C MET A 89 -4.51 -3.05 -2.62
N VAL A 90 -4.02 -1.90 -2.13
CA VAL A 90 -3.35 -0.89 -2.96
C VAL A 90 -2.02 -1.41 -3.47
N GLU A 91 -1.20 -2.02 -2.63
CA GLU A 91 0.08 -2.64 -3.02
C GLU A 91 -0.13 -3.69 -4.11
N GLY A 92 -1.18 -4.52 -3.99
CA GLY A 92 -1.54 -5.48 -5.04
C GLY A 92 -1.89 -4.82 -6.39
N MET A 93 -2.41 -3.59 -6.40
CA MET A 93 -2.66 -2.83 -7.63
C MET A 93 -1.39 -2.17 -8.19
N GLU A 94 -0.36 -1.92 -7.37
CA GLU A 94 0.94 -1.47 -7.86
C GLU A 94 1.70 -2.58 -8.57
N LEU A 95 1.64 -3.80 -8.02
CA LEU A 95 2.37 -4.96 -8.54
C LEU A 95 1.83 -5.46 -9.88
N ASP A 96 0.52 -5.34 -10.13
CA ASP A 96 -0.16 -5.85 -11.33
C ASP A 96 0.39 -5.24 -12.65
N PHE A 97 1.16 -4.16 -12.60
CA PHE A 97 1.82 -3.57 -13.77
C PHE A 97 3.27 -4.02 -14.00
N ASN A 98 3.91 -4.70 -13.04
CA ASN A 98 5.33 -5.04 -13.13
C ASN A 98 5.58 -6.48 -13.63
N GLU A 99 4.62 -7.39 -13.47
CA GLU A 99 4.90 -8.82 -13.67
C GLU A 99 4.82 -9.30 -15.14
N GLU A 100 4.07 -8.64 -16.03
CA GLU A 100 3.82 -9.19 -17.38
C GLU A 100 4.91 -8.86 -18.44
N VAL A 101 5.94 -8.07 -18.12
CA VAL A 101 7.03 -7.74 -19.08
C VAL A 101 8.39 -8.15 -18.55
N ALA A 102 8.50 -9.39 -18.07
CA ALA A 102 9.79 -10.03 -17.78
C ALA A 102 10.21 -10.96 -18.93
N THR A 103 10.38 -10.42 -20.13
CA THR A 103 11.28 -11.04 -21.12
C THR A 103 12.68 -11.17 -20.51
N PRO A 104 13.36 -12.32 -20.63
CA PRO A 104 14.58 -12.62 -19.89
C PRO A 104 15.77 -11.92 -20.57
N VAL A 105 15.93 -10.62 -20.33
CA VAL A 105 17.15 -9.89 -20.68
C VAL A 105 17.98 -9.80 -19.40
N ALA A 106 18.94 -10.71 -19.32
CA ALA A 106 19.97 -10.73 -18.32
C ALA A 106 20.79 -9.43 -18.36
N ILE A 107 20.44 -8.44 -17.56
CA ILE A 107 21.36 -7.36 -17.16
C ILE A 107 21.19 -7.14 -15.66
N ALA A 108 22.28 -7.43 -14.96
CA ALA A 108 22.45 -7.27 -13.54
C ALA A 108 22.25 -5.81 -13.11
N ALA A 109 21.16 -5.56 -12.39
CA ALA A 109 21.10 -4.53 -11.37
C ALA A 109 20.24 -5.12 -10.27
N ALA A 110 20.91 -5.80 -9.34
CA ALA A 110 20.33 -6.47 -8.20
C ALA A 110 19.44 -5.49 -7.42
N GLY A 111 18.28 -5.98 -7.01
CA GLY A 111 17.18 -5.20 -6.49
C GLY A 111 17.54 -4.30 -5.31
N GLU A 112 17.24 -3.03 -5.50
CA GLU A 112 17.00 -2.05 -4.44
C GLU A 112 15.53 -2.17 -3.99
N ALA A 113 15.12 -3.38 -3.62
CA ALA A 113 13.89 -3.57 -2.86
C ALA A 113 14.26 -3.28 -1.41
N ASP A 114 14.10 -2.00 -1.04
CA ASP A 114 14.16 -1.49 0.33
C ASP A 114 13.19 -2.29 1.20
N ARG A 115 13.70 -3.42 1.71
CA ARG A 115 13.02 -4.25 2.70
C ARG A 115 12.88 -3.37 3.92
N VAL A 116 11.71 -2.76 4.07
CA VAL A 116 11.26 -2.12 5.29
C VAL A 116 11.57 -3.08 6.42
N ASP A 117 12.60 -2.71 7.17
CA ASP A 117 13.39 -3.56 8.04
C ASP A 117 12.53 -4.03 9.23
N GLU A 118 11.82 -5.16 9.06
CA GLU A 118 11.04 -5.83 10.12
C GLU A 118 11.88 -5.99 11.41
N GLY A 119 13.20 -6.14 11.26
CA GLY A 119 14.15 -6.25 12.36
C GLY A 119 14.19 -5.03 13.30
N LYS A 120 13.71 -3.86 12.86
CA LYS A 120 13.64 -2.66 13.70
C LYS A 120 12.47 -2.71 14.69
N MET A 121 11.33 -3.29 14.29
CA MET A 121 10.17 -3.42 15.18
C MET A 121 10.41 -4.42 16.31
N ASP A 122 11.10 -5.52 16.01
CA ASP A 122 11.47 -6.53 17.01
C ASP A 122 12.44 -6.00 18.07
N LYS A 123 13.29 -5.02 17.72
CA LYS A 123 14.13 -4.34 18.71
C LYS A 123 13.27 -3.51 19.65
N LEU A 124 12.34 -2.72 19.13
CA LEU A 124 11.47 -1.85 19.93
C LEU A 124 10.60 -2.64 20.92
N THR A 125 10.02 -3.76 20.49
CA THR A 125 9.22 -4.63 21.37
C THR A 125 10.07 -5.26 22.49
N LYS A 126 11.31 -5.66 22.19
CA LYS A 126 12.27 -6.14 23.21
C LYS A 126 12.60 -5.06 24.25
N TRP A 127 12.85 -3.82 23.82
CA TRP A 127 13.08 -2.70 24.74
C TRP A 127 11.86 -2.42 25.62
N MET A 128 10.64 -2.48 25.06
CA MET A 128 9.40 -2.33 25.82
C MET A 128 9.24 -3.45 26.87
N GLN A 129 9.48 -4.71 26.50
CA GLN A 129 9.43 -5.83 27.46
C GLN A 129 10.44 -5.67 28.60
N LEU A 130 11.66 -5.20 28.30
CA LEU A 130 12.68 -4.95 29.32
C LEU A 130 12.25 -3.87 30.32
N LEU A 131 11.63 -2.78 29.86
CA LEU A 131 11.10 -1.72 30.73
C LEU A 131 9.99 -2.24 31.65
N VAL A 132 9.09 -3.08 31.12
CA VAL A 132 8.02 -3.71 31.91
C VAL A 132 8.63 -4.60 33.01
N LEU A 133 9.65 -5.40 32.70
CA LEU A 133 10.33 -6.25 33.69
C LEU A 133 11.03 -5.44 34.79
N ILE A 134 11.69 -4.34 34.44
CA ILE A 134 12.35 -3.46 35.42
C ILE A 134 11.32 -2.86 36.38
N ASN A 135 10.18 -2.36 35.86
CA ASN A 135 9.13 -1.80 36.69
C ASN A 135 8.48 -2.84 37.61
N ILE A 136 8.26 -4.08 37.12
CA ILE A 136 7.78 -5.18 37.95
C ILE A 136 8.78 -5.49 39.08
N GLY A 137 10.08 -5.56 38.76
CA GLY A 137 11.15 -5.78 39.73
C GLY A 137 11.20 -4.69 40.81
N GLN A 138 11.07 -3.42 40.44
CA GLN A 138 10.98 -2.31 41.39
C GLN A 138 9.75 -2.45 42.30
N GLY A 139 8.59 -2.79 41.74
CA GLY A 139 7.37 -3.02 42.53
C GLY A 139 7.55 -4.11 43.59
N ILE A 140 8.17 -5.23 43.21
CA ILE A 140 8.48 -6.35 44.12
C ILE A 140 9.46 -5.91 45.21
N LEU A 141 10.51 -5.15 44.87
CA LEU A 141 11.50 -4.66 45.82
C LEU A 141 10.86 -3.76 46.89
N VAL A 142 9.98 -2.84 46.47
CA VAL A 142 9.22 -1.96 47.38
C VAL A 142 8.31 -2.79 48.29
N LEU A 143 7.62 -3.80 47.74
CA LEU A 143 6.75 -4.69 48.50
C LEU A 143 7.52 -5.46 49.58
N ILE A 144 8.68 -6.01 49.24
CA ILE A 144 9.58 -6.70 50.19
C ILE A 144 10.07 -5.72 51.27
N GLY A 145 10.49 -4.51 50.88
CA GLY A 145 10.94 -3.48 51.83
C GLY A 145 9.86 -3.11 52.85
N VAL A 146 8.62 -2.93 52.40
CA VAL A 146 7.47 -2.68 53.29
C VAL A 146 7.19 -3.88 54.19
N PHE A 147 7.28 -5.11 53.65
CA PHE A 147 7.05 -6.32 54.43
C PHE A 147 8.09 -6.50 55.54
N VAL A 148 9.38 -6.27 55.26
CA VAL A 148 10.46 -6.30 56.25
C VAL A 148 10.27 -5.21 57.31
N PHE A 149 9.80 -4.01 56.90
CA PHE A 149 9.52 -2.92 57.83
C PHE A 149 8.34 -3.24 58.76
N LEU A 150 7.28 -3.89 58.27
CA LEU A 150 6.12 -4.30 59.08
C LEU A 150 6.42 -5.46 60.03
N MET A 151 7.40 -6.30 59.71
CA MET A 151 7.83 -7.42 60.55
C MET A 151 8.81 -7.02 61.65
N LYS A 152 9.23 -5.74 61.70
CA LYS A 152 10.23 -5.24 62.63
C LYS A 152 9.60 -4.38 63.73
#